data_AF-A0A816T1X0-F1
#
_entry.id   AF-A0A816T1X0-F1
#
_cell.length_a   1.000
_cell.length_b   1.000
_cell.length_c   1.000
_cell.angle_alpha   90.00
_cell.angle_beta   90.00
_cell.angle_gamma   90.00
#
_symmetry.space_group_name_H-M   'P 1'
#
loop_
_entity.id
_entity.type
_entity.pdbx_description
1 polymer ?
#
loop_
_entity_poly.entity_id
_entity_poly.type
_entity_poly.pdbx_seq_one_letter_code
_entity_poly.pdbx_strand_id
1 'polypeptide(L)'
;MIFILDWLSTKFIQYLLLNLAHLKHFELHAAKGAVYLANGTMWENITGSLNTFNFIFYAKLVEVEKTLDTFRSQFWLEKRWFVAYEYDCLFSVPRFSKRDCNVNFQRPIYSTAIDDKIFLDKITILELSEPLIGMKHRFAHVRTLKVNCIVQMETLSSIIDVNRIEHLILSCPALHSLPIMSQLLKMKCLQKLSIITNPFELLIQLREMQFGNIRTLNIDYNFVLVKRYSFKQLFYIFPCVERLHMKSISKANMICMINGFKHLSNASFSLDSLSEIDERNWVAQPGLALDGAWRLTSDNYTCRYEHSHLDVWISKQVSQFHL
;
A
#
# COMPACT_ATOMS: atom_id res chain seq x y z
N MET A 1 -20.37 12.24 5.61
CA MET A 1 -21.17 11.02 5.82
C MET A 1 -20.99 10.15 4.58
N ILE A 2 -20.67 8.86 4.75
CA ILE A 2 -20.47 7.91 3.64
C ILE A 2 -21.73 7.05 3.58
N PHE A 3 -22.34 6.98 2.40
CA PHE A 3 -23.41 6.01 2.17
C PHE A 3 -23.01 5.08 1.02
N ILE A 4 -23.13 3.78 1.27
CA ILE A 4 -23.05 2.72 0.27
C ILE A 4 -24.50 2.30 0.02
N LEU A 5 -25.04 2.61 -1.15
CA LEU A 5 -26.49 2.56 -1.38
C LEU A 5 -26.77 1.86 -2.70
N ASP A 6 -27.33 0.66 -2.61
CA ASP A 6 -27.61 -0.15 -3.79
C ASP A 6 -28.94 0.24 -4.49
N TRP A 7 -29.84 0.99 -3.84
CA TRP A 7 -31.22 1.21 -4.34
C TRP A 7 -31.90 2.54 -3.93
N LEU A 8 -31.23 3.69 -4.01
CA LEU A 8 -31.89 4.98 -3.73
C LEU A 8 -32.23 5.77 -4.99
N SER A 9 -33.49 6.19 -5.09
CA SER A 9 -33.91 7.15 -6.11
C SER A 9 -33.26 8.52 -5.87
N THR A 10 -33.01 9.26 -6.95
CA THR A 10 -32.50 10.65 -6.91
C THR A 10 -33.33 11.56 -6.02
N LYS A 11 -34.65 11.35 -5.99
CA LYS A 11 -35.60 12.08 -5.12
C LYS A 11 -35.30 11.91 -3.64
N PHE A 12 -34.93 10.69 -3.21
CA PHE A 12 -34.56 10.46 -1.82
C PHE A 12 -33.25 11.16 -1.46
N ILE A 13 -32.24 11.10 -2.34
CA ILE A 13 -30.96 11.77 -2.12
C ILE A 13 -31.16 13.28 -2.03
N GLN A 14 -32.00 13.84 -2.90
CA GLN A 14 -32.39 15.25 -2.84
C GLN A 14 -33.07 15.59 -1.52
N TYR A 15 -34.07 14.81 -1.10
CA TYR A 15 -34.73 15.00 0.20
C TYR A 15 -33.71 14.96 1.35
N LEU A 16 -32.80 14.00 1.34
CA LEU A 16 -31.76 13.87 2.35
C LEU A 16 -30.85 15.11 2.39
N LEU A 17 -30.37 15.59 1.24
CA LEU A 17 -29.50 16.75 1.16
C LEU A 17 -30.21 18.06 1.55
N LEU A 18 -31.51 18.19 1.25
CA LEU A 18 -32.32 19.34 1.67
C LEU A 18 -32.54 19.37 3.19
N ASN A 19 -32.75 18.22 3.83
CA ASN A 19 -32.98 18.13 5.27
C ASN A 19 -31.69 18.17 6.11
N LEU A 20 -30.53 18.02 5.48
CA LEU A 20 -29.22 18.07 6.14
C LEU A 20 -28.49 19.38 5.80
N ALA A 21 -29.09 20.53 6.14
CA ALA A 21 -28.59 21.85 5.78
C ALA A 21 -27.14 22.16 6.25
N HIS A 22 -26.67 21.49 7.31
CA HIS A 22 -25.30 21.63 7.82
C HIS A 22 -24.28 20.72 7.12
N LEU A 23 -24.72 19.80 6.26
CA LEU A 23 -23.82 18.90 5.56
C LEU A 23 -22.94 19.71 4.59
N LYS A 24 -21.61 19.60 4.75
CA LYS A 24 -20.63 20.22 3.84
C LYS A 24 -19.93 19.21 2.93
N HIS A 25 -19.99 17.94 3.29
CA HIS A 25 -19.28 16.87 2.60
C HIS A 25 -20.20 15.68 2.38
N PHE A 26 -20.40 15.32 1.11
CA PHE A 26 -21.21 14.18 0.72
C PHE A 26 -20.41 13.26 -0.20
N GLU A 27 -20.45 11.96 0.10
CA GLU A 27 -19.82 10.92 -0.70
C GLU A 27 -20.85 9.85 -1.06
N LEU A 28 -21.00 9.58 -2.35
CA LEU A 28 -22.00 8.65 -2.88
C LEU A 28 -21.34 7.52 -3.67
N HIS A 29 -21.62 6.29 -3.26
CA HIS A 29 -21.22 5.08 -3.99
C HIS A 29 -22.48 4.42 -4.52
N ALA A 30 -22.61 4.36 -5.85
CA ALA A 30 -23.78 3.76 -6.49
C ALA A 30 -23.40 2.44 -7.16
N ALA A 31 -24.24 1.42 -6.97
CA ALA A 31 -24.09 0.10 -7.56
C ALA A 31 -24.15 0.11 -9.11
N LYS A 32 -23.80 -1.04 -9.70
CA LYS A 32 -23.84 -1.26 -11.15
C LYS A 32 -25.24 -0.99 -11.71
N GLY A 33 -25.30 -0.24 -12.80
CA GLY A 33 -26.54 0.03 -13.54
C GLY A 33 -27.24 1.35 -13.20
N ALA A 34 -26.67 2.14 -12.27
CA ALA A 34 -27.19 3.46 -11.91
C ALA A 34 -26.86 4.56 -12.95
N VAL A 35 -27.08 4.28 -14.24
CA VAL A 35 -26.78 5.19 -15.36
C VAL A 35 -27.53 6.52 -15.22
N TYR A 36 -28.74 6.50 -14.66
CA TYR A 36 -29.54 7.70 -14.42
C TYR A 36 -28.90 8.70 -13.44
N LEU A 37 -27.94 8.26 -12.61
CA LEU A 37 -27.18 9.15 -11.73
C LEU A 37 -26.05 9.89 -12.45
N ALA A 38 -25.68 9.48 -13.66
CA ALA A 38 -24.65 10.12 -14.47
C ALA A 38 -25.22 11.38 -15.15
N ASN A 39 -25.63 12.38 -14.36
CA ASN A 39 -26.16 13.64 -14.85
C ASN A 39 -25.69 14.81 -13.97
N GLY A 40 -24.70 15.56 -14.45
CA GLY A 40 -24.10 16.66 -13.71
C GLY A 40 -25.04 17.84 -13.47
N THR A 41 -25.96 18.13 -14.40
CA THR A 41 -26.96 19.19 -14.25
C THR A 41 -27.93 18.89 -13.11
N MET A 42 -28.34 17.62 -12.96
CA MET A 42 -29.15 17.20 -11.83
C MET A 42 -28.41 17.42 -10.50
N TRP A 43 -27.14 16.99 -10.43
CA TRP A 43 -26.35 17.10 -9.21
C TRP A 43 -26.02 18.54 -8.83
N GLU A 44 -25.79 19.43 -9.80
CA GLU A 44 -25.60 20.87 -9.56
C GLU A 44 -26.74 21.46 -8.73
N ASN A 45 -27.99 21.17 -9.12
CA ASN A 45 -29.18 21.67 -8.42
C ASN A 45 -29.31 21.16 -6.97
N ILE A 46 -28.77 19.97 -6.69
CA ILE A 46 -28.95 19.29 -5.39
C ILE A 46 -27.76 19.56 -4.46
N THR A 47 -26.56 19.75 -5.00
CA THR A 47 -25.30 19.78 -4.24
C THR A 47 -24.72 21.18 -4.04
N GLY A 48 -25.46 22.23 -4.43
CA GLY A 48 -24.98 23.61 -4.39
C GLY A 48 -24.43 24.09 -3.04
N SER A 49 -25.01 23.62 -1.93
CA SER A 49 -24.61 23.98 -0.56
C SER A 49 -23.37 23.24 -0.04
N LEU A 50 -22.88 22.24 -0.77
CA LEU A 50 -21.74 21.41 -0.35
C LEU A 50 -20.39 22.08 -0.67
N ASN A 51 -19.40 21.80 0.18
CA ASN A 51 -18.00 22.13 -0.06
C ASN A 51 -17.32 21.05 -0.90
N THR A 52 -17.70 19.79 -0.71
CA THR A 52 -17.24 18.68 -1.55
C THR A 52 -18.37 17.70 -1.82
N PHE A 53 -18.51 17.33 -3.08
CA PHE A 53 -19.31 16.20 -3.51
C PHE A 53 -18.39 15.20 -4.22
N ASN A 54 -18.25 14.01 -3.63
CA ASN A 54 -17.51 12.92 -4.22
C ASN A 54 -18.46 11.81 -4.62
N PHE A 55 -18.21 11.18 -5.75
CA PHE A 55 -19.02 10.05 -6.17
C PHE A 55 -18.25 9.04 -7.01
N ILE A 56 -18.77 7.81 -7.03
CA ILE A 56 -18.38 6.74 -7.93
C ILE A 56 -19.65 6.02 -8.42
N PHE A 57 -19.86 6.02 -9.73
CA PHE A 57 -21.01 5.41 -10.39
C PHE A 57 -20.54 4.32 -11.34
N TYR A 58 -20.93 3.08 -11.08
CA TYR A 58 -20.66 1.97 -12.00
C TYR A 58 -21.73 1.95 -13.09
N ALA A 59 -21.44 2.57 -14.22
CA ALA A 59 -22.36 2.80 -15.31
C ALA A 59 -21.64 2.59 -16.65
N LYS A 60 -22.12 1.61 -17.44
CA LYS A 60 -21.67 1.46 -18.81
C LYS A 60 -22.36 2.52 -19.69
N LEU A 61 -21.63 3.56 -20.04
CA LEU A 61 -22.16 4.69 -20.80
C LEU A 61 -21.97 4.48 -22.30
N VAL A 62 -23.01 4.75 -23.09
CA VAL A 62 -22.95 4.71 -24.57
C VAL A 62 -22.43 6.03 -25.13
N GLU A 63 -22.84 7.17 -24.55
CA GLU A 63 -22.45 8.52 -24.98
C GLU A 63 -21.67 9.23 -23.86
N VAL A 64 -20.45 8.74 -23.59
CA VAL A 64 -19.62 9.21 -22.46
C VAL A 64 -19.36 10.72 -22.54
N GLU A 65 -19.01 11.25 -23.72
CA GLU A 65 -18.68 12.66 -23.88
C GLU A 65 -19.86 13.57 -23.57
N LYS A 66 -21.04 13.28 -24.13
CA LYS A 66 -22.28 14.02 -23.85
C LYS A 66 -22.66 13.94 -22.37
N THR A 67 -22.40 12.80 -21.74
CA THR A 67 -22.62 12.65 -20.30
C THR A 67 -21.68 13.55 -19.50
N LEU A 68 -20.40 13.59 -19.86
CA LEU A 68 -19.40 14.45 -19.22
C LEU A 68 -19.65 15.94 -19.47
N ASP A 69 -20.22 16.33 -20.60
CA ASP A 69 -20.63 17.72 -20.87
C ASP A 69 -21.58 18.27 -19.79
N THR A 70 -22.43 17.41 -19.23
CA THR A 70 -23.31 17.81 -18.11
C THR A 70 -22.55 18.18 -16.82
N PHE A 71 -21.28 17.79 -16.71
CA PHE A 71 -20.37 18.10 -15.60
C PHE A 71 -19.35 19.21 -15.96
N ARG A 72 -19.53 19.90 -17.10
CA ARG A 72 -18.66 21.02 -17.54
C ARG A 72 -19.30 22.39 -17.34
N SER A 73 -20.41 22.49 -16.59
CA SER A 73 -21.01 23.79 -16.26
C SER A 73 -20.08 24.64 -15.38
N GLN A 74 -20.34 25.95 -15.33
CA GLN A 74 -19.57 26.89 -14.52
C GLN A 74 -19.51 26.47 -13.04
N PHE A 75 -20.59 25.92 -12.49
CA PHE A 75 -20.64 25.38 -11.14
C PHE A 75 -19.54 24.35 -10.86
N TRP A 76 -19.38 23.34 -11.74
CA TRP A 76 -18.39 22.29 -11.57
C TRP A 76 -16.95 22.80 -11.68
N LEU A 77 -16.71 23.72 -12.61
CA LEU A 77 -15.41 24.32 -12.86
C LEU A 77 -14.95 25.22 -11.70
N GLU A 78 -15.84 26.07 -11.18
CA GLU A 78 -15.57 26.93 -10.02
C GLU A 78 -15.28 26.10 -8.76
N LYS A 79 -16.04 25.03 -8.55
CA LYS A 79 -15.84 24.09 -7.44
C LYS A 79 -14.59 23.20 -7.63
N ARG A 80 -14.04 23.13 -8.84
CA ARG A 80 -12.94 22.21 -9.23
C ARG A 80 -13.28 20.74 -8.96
N TRP A 81 -14.55 20.39 -9.10
CA TRP A 81 -15.05 19.03 -8.91
C TRP A 81 -14.95 18.28 -10.25
N PHE A 82 -13.73 17.91 -10.62
CA PHE A 82 -13.50 17.23 -11.89
C PHE A 82 -14.02 15.79 -11.87
N VAL A 83 -14.47 15.34 -13.03
CA VAL A 83 -15.08 14.03 -13.25
C VAL A 83 -14.30 13.30 -14.33
N ALA A 84 -14.11 12.00 -14.16
CA ALA A 84 -13.48 11.14 -15.15
C ALA A 84 -14.29 9.87 -15.37
N TYR A 85 -14.10 9.27 -16.54
CA TYR A 85 -14.67 7.98 -16.91
C TYR A 85 -13.57 6.97 -17.26
N GLU A 86 -13.56 5.84 -16.57
CA GLU A 86 -12.60 4.75 -16.80
C GLU A 86 -13.22 3.41 -16.34
N TYR A 87 -12.98 2.31 -17.07
CA TYR A 87 -13.45 0.95 -16.73
C TYR A 87 -14.95 0.88 -16.34
N ASP A 88 -15.83 1.44 -17.17
CA ASP A 88 -17.28 1.49 -16.94
C ASP A 88 -17.68 2.18 -15.62
N CYS A 89 -16.88 3.19 -15.23
CA CYS A 89 -17.09 3.94 -14.01
C CYS A 89 -16.94 5.45 -14.24
N LEU A 90 -17.94 6.22 -13.82
CA LEU A 90 -17.90 7.68 -13.76
C LEU A 90 -17.62 8.10 -12.31
N PHE A 91 -16.57 8.89 -12.08
CA PHE A 91 -16.14 9.21 -10.72
C PHE A 91 -15.55 10.61 -10.56
N SER A 92 -15.64 11.15 -9.35
CA SER A 92 -14.99 12.40 -8.96
C SER A 92 -13.47 12.19 -8.79
N VAL A 93 -12.67 12.92 -9.58
CA VAL A 93 -11.21 12.74 -9.69
C VAL A 93 -10.48 12.92 -8.37
N PRO A 94 -10.70 13.98 -7.55
CA PRO A 94 -9.89 14.21 -6.37
C PRO A 94 -9.94 13.07 -5.34
N ARG A 95 -11.03 12.29 -5.33
CA ARG A 95 -11.29 11.23 -4.35
C ARG A 95 -11.01 9.82 -4.89
N PHE A 96 -11.44 9.52 -6.10
CA PHE A 96 -11.47 8.16 -6.64
C PHE A 96 -10.47 7.90 -7.76
N SER A 97 -9.73 8.91 -8.21
CA SER A 97 -8.60 8.68 -9.12
C SER A 97 -7.57 7.75 -8.47
N LYS A 98 -7.03 6.84 -9.28
CA LYS A 98 -6.02 5.87 -8.86
C LYS A 98 -4.81 6.57 -8.25
N ARG A 99 -4.22 5.95 -7.24
CA ARG A 99 -3.00 6.44 -6.57
C ARG A 99 -1.76 5.64 -6.96
N ASP A 100 -1.98 4.52 -7.61
CA ASP A 100 -0.98 3.62 -8.14
C ASP A 100 -0.97 3.69 -9.67
N CYS A 101 0.21 3.52 -10.24
CA CYS A 101 0.38 3.34 -11.67
C CYS A 101 1.56 2.43 -11.99
N ASN A 102 1.67 2.06 -13.27
CA ASN A 102 2.83 1.35 -13.81
C ASN A 102 3.38 2.07 -15.04
N VAL A 103 4.31 1.43 -15.74
CA VAL A 103 4.94 1.99 -16.95
C VAL A 103 3.95 2.24 -18.10
N ASN A 104 2.82 1.52 -18.10
CA ASN A 104 1.74 1.62 -19.06
C ASN A 104 0.62 2.55 -18.57
N PHE A 105 0.95 3.51 -17.69
CA PHE A 105 -0.01 4.49 -17.21
C PHE A 105 -0.70 5.19 -18.39
N GLN A 106 -2.01 5.05 -18.44
CA GLN A 106 -2.87 5.80 -19.32
C GLN A 106 -3.77 6.69 -18.48
N ARG A 107 -4.04 7.88 -19.01
CA ARG A 107 -5.00 8.81 -18.40
C ARG A 107 -6.41 8.25 -18.64
N PRO A 108 -7.39 8.61 -17.79
CA PRO A 108 -8.78 8.33 -18.11
C PRO A 108 -9.10 8.85 -19.52
N ILE A 109 -9.73 8.01 -20.34
CA ILE A 109 -10.00 8.31 -21.76
C ILE A 109 -10.84 9.58 -21.86
N TYR A 110 -11.75 9.77 -20.91
CA TYR A 110 -12.63 10.93 -20.87
C TYR A 110 -12.60 11.59 -19.49
N SER A 111 -12.50 12.92 -19.47
CA SER A 111 -12.57 13.71 -18.25
C SER A 111 -13.00 15.15 -18.51
N THR A 112 -13.53 15.79 -17.46
CA THR A 112 -13.73 17.24 -17.39
C THR A 112 -12.51 18.00 -16.88
N ALA A 113 -11.44 17.32 -16.48
CA ALA A 113 -10.18 17.96 -16.09
C ALA A 113 -9.51 18.66 -17.28
N ILE A 114 -9.05 19.89 -17.06
CA ILE A 114 -8.40 20.73 -18.07
C ILE A 114 -6.93 20.36 -18.25
N ASP A 115 -6.28 19.89 -17.17
CA ASP A 115 -4.86 19.54 -17.14
C ASP A 115 -4.68 18.14 -16.54
N ASP A 116 -3.86 17.35 -17.22
CA ASP A 116 -3.47 16.00 -16.82
C ASP A 116 -2.74 15.94 -15.49
N LYS A 117 -2.13 17.06 -15.09
CA LYS A 117 -1.43 17.19 -13.82
C LYS A 117 -2.28 16.76 -12.63
N ILE A 118 -3.60 16.94 -12.69
CA ILE A 118 -4.48 16.49 -11.60
C ILE A 118 -4.45 14.98 -11.38
N PHE A 119 -4.23 14.19 -12.43
CA PHE A 119 -4.10 12.73 -12.33
C PHE A 119 -2.69 12.35 -11.91
N LEU A 120 -1.67 12.99 -12.51
CA LEU A 120 -0.27 12.73 -12.20
C LEU A 120 0.06 13.05 -10.73
N ASP A 121 -0.49 14.14 -10.18
CA ASP A 121 -0.24 14.56 -8.81
C ASP A 121 -0.87 13.63 -7.76
N LYS A 122 -1.81 12.77 -8.17
CA LYS A 122 -2.44 11.76 -7.29
C LYS A 122 -1.63 10.49 -7.18
N ILE A 123 -0.73 10.23 -8.13
CA ILE A 123 0.11 9.04 -8.13
C ILE A 123 1.14 9.15 -7.01
N THR A 124 1.02 8.22 -6.05
CA THR A 124 1.91 8.07 -4.89
C THR A 124 2.64 6.73 -4.89
N ILE A 125 2.18 5.77 -5.70
CA ILE A 125 2.75 4.43 -5.83
C ILE A 125 3.09 4.19 -7.30
N LEU A 126 4.34 3.82 -7.59
CA LEU A 126 4.79 3.47 -8.94
C LEU A 126 5.30 2.02 -8.97
N GLU A 127 4.77 1.22 -9.89
CA GLU A 127 5.18 -0.15 -10.14
C GLU A 127 5.93 -0.30 -11.47
N LEU A 128 7.15 -0.83 -11.39
CA LEU A 128 8.03 -1.08 -12.52
C LEU A 128 8.12 -2.59 -12.76
N SER A 129 7.27 -3.07 -13.67
CA SER A 129 7.24 -4.48 -14.09
C SER A 129 7.89 -4.71 -15.46
N GLU A 130 8.11 -3.65 -16.22
CA GLU A 130 8.71 -3.68 -17.55
C GLU A 130 9.76 -2.56 -17.66
N PRO A 131 10.71 -2.63 -18.61
CA PRO A 131 11.67 -1.57 -18.85
C PRO A 131 10.99 -0.22 -19.15
N LEU A 132 11.60 0.89 -18.70
CA LEU A 132 11.09 2.26 -18.85
C LEU A 132 11.25 2.83 -20.28
N ILE A 133 10.80 2.11 -21.30
CA ILE A 133 10.92 2.54 -22.70
C ILE A 133 9.75 3.47 -23.04
N GLY A 134 10.02 4.72 -23.41
CA GLY A 134 9.01 5.66 -23.92
C GLY A 134 8.12 6.34 -22.88
N MET A 135 8.46 6.26 -21.59
CA MET A 135 7.74 6.95 -20.52
C MET A 135 7.90 8.48 -20.65
N LYS A 136 6.78 9.20 -20.81
CA LYS A 136 6.76 10.67 -21.01
C LYS A 136 6.32 11.46 -19.77
N HIS A 137 5.89 10.76 -18.72
CA HIS A 137 5.29 11.40 -17.55
C HIS A 137 6.29 11.47 -16.39
N ARG A 138 6.24 12.59 -15.66
CA ARG A 138 6.94 12.76 -14.39
C ARG A 138 5.93 12.71 -13.25
N PHE A 139 6.16 11.84 -12.27
CA PHE A 139 5.30 11.64 -11.12
C PHE A 139 5.96 12.26 -9.87
N ALA A 140 5.60 13.50 -9.56
CA ALA A 140 6.27 14.31 -8.54
C ALA A 140 5.99 13.87 -7.08
N HIS A 141 4.95 13.08 -6.86
CA HIS A 141 4.42 12.73 -5.55
C HIS A 141 4.58 11.26 -5.16
N VAL A 142 5.33 10.49 -5.95
CA VAL A 142 5.63 9.09 -5.65
C VAL A 142 6.42 8.98 -4.35
N ARG A 143 5.93 8.14 -3.43
CA ARG A 143 6.55 7.80 -2.15
C ARG A 143 6.80 6.31 -2.03
N THR A 144 6.05 5.49 -2.76
CA THR A 144 6.23 4.04 -2.81
C THR A 144 6.69 3.62 -4.20
N LEU A 145 7.82 2.94 -4.27
CA LEU A 145 8.36 2.39 -5.51
C LEU A 145 8.38 0.87 -5.43
N LYS A 146 7.76 0.19 -6.39
CA LYS A 146 7.80 -1.26 -6.55
C LYS A 146 8.61 -1.62 -7.78
N VAL A 147 9.66 -2.42 -7.61
CA VAL A 147 10.62 -2.78 -8.65
C VAL A 147 10.59 -4.29 -8.85
N ASN A 148 10.05 -4.72 -9.99
CA ASN A 148 9.96 -6.11 -10.40
C ASN A 148 10.82 -6.41 -11.63
N CYS A 149 11.39 -5.40 -12.28
CA CYS A 149 12.26 -5.52 -13.46
C CYS A 149 13.62 -4.83 -13.25
N ILE A 150 14.52 -5.00 -14.21
CA ILE A 150 15.80 -4.27 -14.26
C ILE A 150 15.52 -2.84 -14.74
N VAL A 151 15.97 -1.85 -13.96
CA VAL A 151 15.72 -0.43 -14.23
C VAL A 151 17.03 0.35 -14.25
N GLN A 152 17.23 1.15 -15.30
CA GLN A 152 18.32 2.13 -15.37
C GLN A 152 17.99 3.35 -14.52
N MET A 153 18.93 3.76 -13.66
CA MET A 153 18.71 4.81 -12.67
C MET A 153 18.55 6.21 -13.26
N GLU A 154 19.21 6.48 -14.39
CA GLU A 154 19.08 7.73 -15.14
C GLU A 154 17.63 7.92 -15.61
N THR A 155 17.05 6.88 -16.20
CA THR A 155 15.65 6.85 -16.63
C THR A 155 14.69 6.91 -15.46
N LEU A 156 15.00 6.25 -14.34
CA LEU A 156 14.16 6.35 -13.13
C LEU A 156 14.13 7.78 -12.56
N SER A 157 15.27 8.46 -12.57
CA SER A 157 15.40 9.82 -12.02
C SER A 157 14.72 10.90 -12.87
N SER A 158 14.49 10.62 -14.17
CA SER A 158 13.74 11.53 -15.04
C SER A 158 12.23 11.48 -14.77
N ILE A 159 11.71 10.33 -14.33
CA ILE A 159 10.28 10.12 -14.06
C ILE A 159 9.87 10.38 -12.61
N ILE A 160 10.76 10.19 -11.62
CA ILE A 160 10.46 10.41 -10.21
C ILE A 160 11.64 11.09 -9.48
N ASP A 161 11.34 11.72 -8.35
CA ASP A 161 12.36 12.13 -7.39
C ASP A 161 12.65 10.99 -6.41
N VAL A 162 13.72 10.25 -6.65
CA VAL A 162 14.13 9.08 -5.84
C VAL A 162 14.37 9.42 -4.37
N ASN A 163 14.67 10.68 -4.03
CA ASN A 163 14.89 11.08 -2.64
C ASN A 163 13.60 11.12 -1.82
N ARG A 164 12.43 11.20 -2.47
CA ARG A 164 11.11 11.22 -1.82
C ARG A 164 10.55 9.83 -1.52
N ILE A 165 11.23 8.79 -1.98
CA ILE A 165 10.78 7.42 -1.75
C ILE A 165 10.92 7.08 -0.27
N GLU A 166 9.77 6.79 0.35
CA GLU A 166 9.63 6.38 1.75
C GLU A 166 9.57 4.85 1.87
N HIS A 167 9.02 4.18 0.85
CA HIS A 167 8.87 2.73 0.79
C HIS A 167 9.36 2.16 -0.54
N LEU A 168 10.34 1.25 -0.46
CA LEU A 168 10.81 0.46 -1.60
C LEU A 168 10.36 -1.00 -1.48
N ILE A 169 9.78 -1.54 -2.55
CA ILE A 169 9.40 -2.94 -2.70
C ILE A 169 10.25 -3.55 -3.80
N LEU A 170 11.01 -4.58 -3.46
CA LEU A 170 11.89 -5.31 -4.36
C LEU A 170 11.31 -6.71 -4.59
N SER A 171 10.84 -6.98 -5.80
CA SER A 171 10.30 -8.29 -6.20
C SER A 171 11.00 -8.87 -7.43
N CYS A 172 12.04 -8.20 -7.96
CA CYS A 172 12.77 -8.67 -9.14
C CYS A 172 13.64 -9.90 -8.82
N PRO A 173 13.50 -11.04 -9.52
CA PRO A 173 14.35 -12.21 -9.29
C PRO A 173 15.82 -11.97 -9.64
N ALA A 174 16.10 -11.06 -10.58
CA ALA A 174 17.46 -10.72 -11.04
C ALA A 174 18.07 -9.55 -10.25
N LEU A 175 17.86 -9.52 -8.93
CA LEU A 175 18.36 -8.46 -8.04
C LEU A 175 19.86 -8.23 -8.15
N HIS A 176 20.63 -9.28 -8.44
CA HIS A 176 22.07 -9.22 -8.53
C HIS A 176 22.59 -8.25 -9.61
N SER A 177 21.75 -7.89 -10.58
CA SER A 177 22.11 -6.99 -11.68
C SER A 177 21.67 -5.54 -11.48
N LEU A 178 20.95 -5.24 -10.39
CA LEU A 178 20.28 -3.94 -10.25
C LEU A 178 21.25 -2.84 -9.80
N PRO A 179 21.45 -1.78 -10.62
CA PRO A 179 22.20 -0.59 -10.22
C PRO A 179 21.59 0.13 -9.00
N ILE A 180 20.32 -0.17 -8.68
CA ILE A 180 19.55 0.46 -7.60
C ILE A 180 20.18 0.26 -6.22
N MET A 181 20.98 -0.79 -6.01
CA MET A 181 21.59 -1.09 -4.70
C MET A 181 22.55 -0.01 -4.23
N SER A 182 23.41 0.47 -5.14
CA SER A 182 24.28 1.61 -4.88
C SER A 182 23.51 2.91 -4.59
N GLN A 183 22.26 3.00 -5.04
CA GLN A 183 21.43 4.19 -4.93
C GLN A 183 20.49 4.14 -3.72
N LEU A 184 20.31 2.99 -3.08
CA LEU A 184 19.57 2.89 -1.81
C LEU A 184 20.12 3.87 -0.77
N LEU A 185 21.45 4.02 -0.73
CA LEU A 185 22.13 4.99 0.15
C LEU A 185 21.79 6.45 -0.17
N LYS A 186 21.36 6.74 -1.40
CA LYS A 186 20.95 8.09 -1.81
C LYS A 186 19.48 8.37 -1.53
N MET A 187 18.64 7.35 -1.30
CA MET A 187 17.22 7.53 -0.97
C MET A 187 17.05 8.01 0.47
N LYS A 188 17.22 9.33 0.69
CA LYS A 188 17.27 9.93 2.04
C LYS A 188 16.02 9.67 2.89
N CYS A 189 14.84 9.62 2.27
CA CYS A 189 13.58 9.41 2.97
C CYS A 189 13.20 7.93 3.12
N LEU A 190 14.02 6.99 2.64
CA LEU A 190 13.67 5.58 2.65
C LEU A 190 13.64 5.04 4.09
N GLN A 191 12.44 4.67 4.55
CA GLN A 191 12.20 4.15 5.90
C GLN A 191 11.65 2.73 5.91
N LYS A 192 11.04 2.30 4.80
CA LYS A 192 10.46 0.96 4.66
C LYS A 192 11.06 0.22 3.48
N LEU A 193 11.52 -0.99 3.72
CA LEU A 193 12.02 -1.89 2.69
C LEU A 193 11.20 -3.19 2.71
N SER A 194 10.74 -3.63 1.55
CA SER A 194 10.08 -4.93 1.37
C SER A 194 10.83 -5.74 0.33
N ILE A 195 11.19 -6.97 0.66
CA ILE A 195 11.93 -7.89 -0.20
C ILE A 195 11.04 -9.12 -0.40
N ILE A 196 10.55 -9.34 -1.62
CA ILE A 196 9.57 -10.40 -1.98
C ILE A 196 10.24 -11.54 -2.76
N THR A 197 11.57 -11.54 -2.80
CA THR A 197 12.39 -12.44 -3.61
C THR A 197 13.60 -12.88 -2.77
N ASN A 198 14.44 -13.76 -3.30
CA ASN A 198 15.53 -14.35 -2.55
C ASN A 198 16.46 -13.25 -1.97
N PRO A 199 16.48 -13.05 -0.64
CA PRO A 199 17.24 -11.99 -0.02
C PRO A 199 18.74 -12.32 0.03
N PHE A 200 19.15 -13.57 -0.21
CA PHE A 200 20.54 -13.99 -0.04
C PHE A 200 21.51 -13.24 -0.97
N GLU A 201 21.17 -13.14 -2.25
CA GLU A 201 21.99 -12.40 -3.22
C GLU A 201 22.08 -10.92 -2.84
N LEU A 202 20.96 -10.34 -2.41
CA LEU A 202 20.90 -8.97 -1.92
C LEU A 202 21.83 -8.76 -0.72
N LEU A 203 21.80 -9.66 0.27
CA LEU A 203 22.64 -9.57 1.46
C LEU A 203 24.14 -9.69 1.14
N ILE A 204 24.50 -10.50 0.14
CA ILE A 204 25.90 -10.59 -0.32
C ILE A 204 26.34 -9.24 -0.89
N GLN A 205 25.52 -8.60 -1.71
CA GLN A 205 25.86 -7.31 -2.33
C GLN A 205 25.93 -6.17 -1.32
N LEU A 206 25.06 -6.21 -0.31
CA LEU A 206 24.97 -5.18 0.71
C LEU A 206 25.90 -5.43 1.91
N ARG A 207 26.73 -6.47 1.89
CA ARG A 207 27.48 -6.96 3.07
C ARG A 207 28.39 -5.90 3.73
N GLU A 208 28.80 -4.88 3.00
CA GLU A 208 29.68 -3.79 3.45
C GLU A 208 28.93 -2.48 3.72
N MET A 209 27.60 -2.47 3.51
CA MET A 209 26.75 -1.29 3.62
C MET A 209 25.89 -1.33 4.90
N GLN A 210 25.52 -0.14 5.38
CA GLN A 210 24.56 0.03 6.47
C GLN A 210 23.48 1.04 6.08
N PHE A 211 22.24 0.69 6.38
CA PHE A 211 21.06 1.50 6.10
C PHE A 211 20.39 1.92 7.41
N GLY A 212 20.93 2.98 8.03
CA GLY A 212 20.45 3.49 9.33
C GLY A 212 19.06 4.14 9.29
N ASN A 213 18.54 4.48 8.11
CA ASN A 213 17.22 5.11 7.97
C ASN A 213 16.06 4.09 7.91
N ILE A 214 16.36 2.82 7.67
CA ILE A 214 15.33 1.77 7.54
C ILE A 214 14.78 1.40 8.91
N ARG A 215 13.49 1.66 9.12
CA ARG A 215 12.75 1.36 10.36
C ARG A 215 11.84 0.16 10.21
N THR A 216 11.32 -0.08 9.01
CA THR A 216 10.44 -1.22 8.73
C THR A 216 11.07 -2.12 7.68
N LEU A 217 11.30 -3.38 8.04
CA LEU A 217 11.80 -4.41 7.14
C LEU A 217 10.74 -5.48 6.96
N ASN A 218 10.32 -5.73 5.73
CA ASN A 218 9.44 -6.83 5.36
C ASN A 218 10.21 -7.80 4.46
N ILE A 219 10.27 -9.07 4.82
CA ILE A 219 10.83 -10.10 3.96
C ILE A 219 9.80 -11.20 3.70
N ASP A 220 9.25 -11.16 2.50
CA ASP A 220 8.24 -12.08 1.99
C ASP A 220 8.90 -13.11 1.08
N TYR A 221 9.75 -13.96 1.66
CA TYR A 221 10.45 -15.03 0.97
C TYR A 221 10.61 -16.23 1.89
N ASN A 222 10.58 -17.45 1.34
CA ASN A 222 10.77 -18.66 2.15
C ASN A 222 12.18 -18.70 2.76
N PHE A 223 12.26 -18.36 4.05
CA PHE A 223 13.50 -18.21 4.79
C PHE A 223 14.01 -19.52 5.41
N VAL A 224 13.33 -20.65 5.19
CA VAL A 224 13.68 -21.96 5.77
C VAL A 224 15.08 -22.43 5.33
N LEU A 225 15.51 -22.08 4.11
CA LEU A 225 16.79 -22.53 3.54
C LEU A 225 17.98 -21.60 3.86
N VAL A 226 17.75 -20.53 4.62
CA VAL A 226 18.74 -19.47 4.78
C VAL A 226 19.65 -19.76 5.98
N LYS A 227 20.97 -19.89 5.72
CA LYS A 227 21.99 -20.20 6.74
C LYS A 227 22.08 -19.12 7.82
N ARG A 228 22.29 -19.49 9.09
CA ARG A 228 22.45 -18.57 10.24
C ARG A 228 23.42 -17.39 10.02
N TYR A 229 24.45 -17.56 9.18
CA TYR A 229 25.40 -16.50 8.85
C TYR A 229 24.74 -15.26 8.21
N SER A 230 23.68 -15.46 7.44
CA SER A 230 22.93 -14.38 6.79
C SER A 230 22.13 -13.49 7.75
N PHE A 231 21.77 -13.99 8.95
CA PHE A 231 21.04 -13.20 9.95
C PHE A 231 21.93 -12.14 10.57
N LYS A 232 23.17 -12.51 10.90
CA LYS A 232 24.16 -11.53 11.39
C LYS A 232 24.37 -10.40 10.39
N GLN A 233 24.38 -10.73 9.10
CA GLN A 233 24.47 -9.74 8.03
C GLN A 233 23.23 -8.84 8.00
N LEU A 234 22.02 -9.38 8.13
CA LEU A 234 20.79 -8.57 8.22
C LEU A 234 20.84 -7.55 9.37
N PHE A 235 21.28 -7.97 10.56
CA PHE A 235 21.37 -7.07 11.72
C PHE A 235 22.41 -5.97 11.51
N TYR A 236 23.50 -6.28 10.80
CA TYR A 236 24.52 -5.30 10.43
C TYR A 236 24.02 -4.32 9.37
N ILE A 237 23.38 -4.82 8.32
CA ILE A 237 22.92 -4.03 7.17
C ILE A 237 21.77 -3.11 7.58
N PHE A 238 20.86 -3.56 8.45
CA PHE A 238 19.69 -2.80 8.89
C PHE A 238 19.68 -2.60 10.42
N PRO A 239 20.60 -1.79 10.97
CA PRO A 239 20.81 -1.73 12.41
C PRO A 239 19.64 -1.09 13.17
N CYS A 240 18.83 -0.25 12.52
CA CYS A 240 17.78 0.56 13.15
C CYS A 240 16.34 0.03 12.92
N VAL A 241 16.18 -1.26 12.56
CA VAL A 241 14.85 -1.85 12.36
C VAL A 241 14.07 -1.86 13.66
N GLU A 242 12.88 -1.27 13.61
CA GLU A 242 11.90 -1.20 14.70
C GLU A 242 10.71 -2.11 14.43
N ARG A 243 10.41 -2.39 13.16
CA ARG A 243 9.29 -3.23 12.73
C ARG A 243 9.76 -4.28 11.74
N LEU A 244 9.60 -5.55 12.08
CA LEU A 244 9.97 -6.69 11.24
C LEU A 244 8.71 -7.46 10.81
N HIS A 245 8.58 -7.77 9.53
CA HIS A 245 7.65 -8.79 9.06
C HIS A 245 8.42 -9.83 8.26
N MET A 246 8.22 -11.12 8.53
CA MET A 246 8.84 -12.19 7.77
C MET A 246 7.87 -13.35 7.54
N LYS A 247 7.87 -13.91 6.34
CA LYS A 247 7.11 -15.14 6.05
C LYS A 247 7.98 -16.38 6.06
N SER A 248 7.35 -17.53 6.32
CA SER A 248 7.93 -18.87 6.24
C SER A 248 9.29 -18.97 6.96
N ILE A 249 9.27 -18.74 8.27
CA ILE A 249 10.46 -18.79 9.13
C ILE A 249 10.30 -19.89 10.20
N SER A 250 11.39 -20.60 10.51
CA SER A 250 11.38 -21.59 11.58
C SER A 250 11.37 -20.94 12.97
N LYS A 251 10.85 -21.65 13.98
CA LYS A 251 10.82 -21.18 15.38
C LYS A 251 12.19 -20.72 15.89
N ALA A 252 13.24 -21.50 15.64
CA ALA A 252 14.60 -21.17 16.06
C ALA A 252 15.12 -19.88 15.40
N ASN A 253 14.75 -19.63 14.14
CA ASN A 253 15.14 -18.45 13.40
C ASN A 253 14.37 -17.20 13.87
N MET A 254 13.10 -17.34 14.27
CA MET A 254 12.33 -16.23 14.88
C MET A 254 13.02 -15.68 16.12
N ILE A 255 13.43 -16.54 17.05
CA ILE A 255 14.13 -16.14 18.27
C ILE A 255 15.44 -15.41 17.92
N CYS A 256 16.17 -15.92 16.94
CA CYS A 256 17.40 -15.26 16.48
C CYS A 256 17.14 -13.86 15.92
N MET A 257 16.04 -13.66 15.17
CA MET A 257 15.65 -12.35 14.63
C MET A 257 15.24 -11.37 15.73
N ILE A 258 14.40 -11.81 16.67
CA ILE A 258 13.93 -10.99 17.78
C ILE A 258 15.11 -10.49 18.62
N ASN A 259 16.04 -11.38 18.95
CA ASN A 259 17.20 -11.05 19.76
C ASN A 259 18.29 -10.29 18.98
N GLY A 260 18.31 -10.40 17.65
CA GLY A 260 19.33 -9.78 16.81
C GLY A 260 19.10 -8.28 16.55
N PHE A 261 17.85 -7.85 16.39
CA PHE A 261 17.51 -6.45 16.15
C PHE A 261 17.36 -5.66 17.45
N LYS A 262 18.37 -4.84 17.77
CA LYS A 262 18.43 -4.07 19.02
C LYS A 262 17.25 -3.11 19.25
N HIS A 263 16.70 -2.54 18.17
CA HIS A 263 15.64 -1.53 18.23
C HIS A 263 14.24 -2.10 17.96
N LEU A 264 14.11 -3.43 17.87
CA LEU A 264 12.86 -4.06 17.49
C LEU A 264 11.75 -3.76 18.52
N SER A 265 10.68 -3.15 18.03
CA SER A 265 9.48 -2.82 18.80
C SER A 265 8.28 -3.68 18.40
N ASN A 266 8.28 -4.19 17.16
CA ASN A 266 7.22 -5.04 16.64
C ASN A 266 7.81 -6.05 15.65
N ALA A 267 7.38 -7.31 15.76
CA ALA A 267 7.72 -8.38 14.83
C ALA A 267 6.47 -9.19 14.48
N SER A 268 6.32 -9.55 13.21
CA SER A 268 5.26 -10.42 12.72
C SER A 268 5.89 -11.53 11.89
N PHE A 269 5.52 -12.77 12.17
CA PHE A 269 6.06 -13.94 11.51
C PHE A 269 4.93 -14.85 11.01
N SER A 270 4.96 -15.23 9.74
CA SER A 270 4.14 -16.34 9.24
C SER A 270 4.94 -17.64 9.32
N LEU A 271 4.37 -18.68 9.93
CA LEU A 271 5.01 -20.00 10.00
C LEU A 271 4.91 -20.71 8.64
N ASP A 272 5.93 -21.51 8.30
CA ASP A 272 5.86 -22.41 7.14
C ASP A 272 5.02 -23.64 7.51
N SER A 273 4.00 -23.98 6.70
CA SER A 273 3.17 -25.18 6.89
C SER A 273 3.98 -26.46 6.77
N LEU A 274 5.15 -26.44 6.10
CA LEU A 274 6.05 -27.60 6.02
C LEU A 274 6.80 -27.89 7.34
N SER A 275 6.66 -27.03 8.36
CA SER A 275 7.11 -27.32 9.73
C SER A 275 6.12 -28.18 10.53
N GLU A 276 5.06 -28.70 9.90
CA GLU A 276 4.14 -29.74 10.43
C GLU A 276 4.79 -31.12 10.62
N ILE A 277 6.09 -31.28 10.40
CA ILE A 277 6.84 -32.39 11.02
C ILE A 277 7.02 -32.03 12.50
N ASP A 278 5.93 -32.12 13.27
CA ASP A 278 5.81 -33.01 14.42
C ASP A 278 4.57 -32.72 15.29
N GLU A 279 3.43 -32.24 14.76
CA GLU A 279 2.26 -31.97 15.63
C GLU A 279 1.72 -33.23 16.35
N ARG A 280 2.02 -34.44 15.85
CA ARG A 280 1.56 -35.71 16.48
C ARG A 280 2.43 -36.20 17.64
N ASN A 281 3.69 -35.80 17.76
CA ASN A 281 4.46 -36.06 18.99
C ASN A 281 4.15 -35.08 20.12
N TRP A 282 3.31 -34.06 19.87
CA TRP A 282 3.01 -33.01 20.85
C TRP A 282 1.77 -33.27 21.70
N VAL A 283 0.87 -34.18 21.29
CA VAL A 283 -0.37 -34.49 22.04
C VAL A 283 -0.17 -35.56 23.13
N ALA A 284 1.01 -36.20 23.19
CA ALA A 284 1.25 -37.35 24.08
C ALA A 284 2.07 -37.05 25.36
N GLN A 285 2.35 -35.79 25.69
CA GLN A 285 2.89 -35.43 27.02
C GLN A 285 1.84 -34.71 27.87
N PRO A 286 1.22 -35.40 28.85
CA PRO A 286 0.35 -34.75 29.83
C PRO A 286 1.22 -33.80 30.67
N GLY A 287 1.13 -32.51 30.35
CA GLY A 287 1.97 -31.43 30.89
C GLY A 287 2.21 -30.28 29.89
N LEU A 288 2.01 -30.53 28.59
CA LEU A 288 2.12 -29.55 27.50
C LEU A 288 0.76 -29.29 26.83
N ALA A 289 -0.30 -29.22 27.64
CA ALA A 289 -1.54 -28.58 27.19
C ALA A 289 -1.23 -27.14 26.76
N LEU A 290 -2.06 -26.58 25.89
CA LEU A 290 -2.08 -25.20 25.41
C LEU A 290 -2.08 -24.09 26.51
N ASP A 291 -1.78 -24.43 27.76
CA ASP A 291 -1.41 -23.55 28.88
C ASP A 291 -0.02 -22.90 28.72
N GLY A 292 0.75 -23.34 27.72
CA GLY A 292 1.99 -22.70 27.28
C GLY A 292 1.76 -21.54 26.32
N ALA A 293 0.92 -20.56 26.67
CA ALA A 293 1.02 -19.22 26.09
C ALA A 293 2.49 -18.80 26.22
N TRP A 294 3.19 -18.82 25.09
CA TRP A 294 4.61 -18.62 24.91
C TRP A 294 5.20 -17.68 25.97
N ARG A 295 5.93 -18.22 26.95
CA ARG A 295 6.85 -17.44 27.76
C ARG A 295 8.07 -17.04 26.90
N LEU A 296 7.81 -16.23 25.87
CA LEU A 296 8.67 -15.10 25.52
C LEU A 296 8.36 -13.93 26.47
N THR A 297 8.05 -14.22 27.73
CA THR A 297 8.17 -13.26 28.83
C THR A 297 9.66 -13.09 29.12
N SER A 298 10.38 -12.42 28.23
CA SER A 298 11.17 -11.33 28.77
C SER A 298 10.14 -10.24 29.11
N ASP A 299 10.30 -9.53 30.21
CA ASP A 299 9.32 -8.57 30.78
C ASP A 299 8.90 -7.43 29.82
N ASN A 300 9.32 -7.48 28.56
CA ASN A 300 9.22 -6.42 27.58
C ASN A 300 8.43 -6.81 26.32
N TYR A 301 7.80 -7.98 26.16
CA TYR A 301 7.05 -8.30 24.93
C TYR A 301 5.68 -8.98 25.19
N THR A 302 4.71 -8.70 24.33
CA THR A 302 3.43 -9.42 24.21
C THR A 302 3.42 -10.23 22.93
N CYS A 303 2.92 -11.47 23.01
CA CYS A 303 2.80 -12.38 21.87
C CYS A 303 1.32 -12.68 21.60
N ARG A 304 0.89 -12.59 20.34
CA ARG A 304 -0.44 -12.99 19.87
C ARG A 304 -0.29 -13.99 18.73
N TYR A 305 -0.93 -15.13 18.86
CA TYR A 305 -0.95 -16.19 17.85
C TYR A 305 -2.33 -16.28 17.22
N GLU A 306 -2.40 -16.22 15.89
CA GLU A 306 -3.64 -16.34 15.14
C GLU A 306 -3.67 -17.66 14.37
N HIS A 307 -4.43 -18.63 14.91
CA HIS A 307 -4.54 -19.99 14.36
C HIS A 307 -5.12 -20.02 12.93
N SER A 308 -5.91 -19.03 12.52
CA SER A 308 -6.54 -19.00 11.18
C SER A 308 -5.54 -18.75 10.04
N HIS A 309 -4.34 -18.22 10.35
CA HIS A 309 -3.34 -17.86 9.35
C HIS A 309 -1.92 -18.34 9.68
N LEU A 310 -1.72 -19.12 10.76
CA LEU A 310 -0.41 -19.53 11.27
C LEU A 310 0.55 -18.34 11.51
N ASP A 311 -0.02 -17.19 11.92
CA ASP A 311 0.72 -15.95 12.14
C ASP A 311 1.03 -15.73 13.63
N VAL A 312 2.27 -15.32 13.92
CA VAL A 312 2.76 -14.94 15.25
C VAL A 312 3.10 -13.45 15.25
N TRP A 313 2.48 -12.69 16.15
CA TRP A 313 2.71 -11.26 16.36
C TRP A 313 3.39 -11.03 17.70
N ILE A 314 4.47 -10.25 17.72
CA ILE A 314 5.24 -9.95 18.93
C ILE A 314 5.43 -8.43 19.00
N SER A 315 4.94 -7.79 20.06
CA SER A 315 5.10 -6.35 20.26
C SER A 315 5.76 -6.05 21.59
N LYS A 316 6.64 -5.05 21.65
CA LYS A 316 7.29 -4.65 22.88
C LYS A 316 6.25 -4.02 23.82
N GLN A 317 6.19 -4.47 25.07
CA GLN A 317 5.43 -3.78 26.12
C GLN A 317 6.01 -2.37 26.26
N VAL A 318 5.21 -1.38 25.89
CA VAL A 318 5.44 0.00 26.32
C VAL A 318 4.80 0.08 27.69
N SER A 319 5.61 0.16 28.75
CA SER A 319 5.11 0.44 30.10
C SER A 319 4.25 1.69 30.01
N GLN A 320 2.93 1.54 30.19
CA GLN A 320 2.06 2.69 30.33
C GLN A 320 2.54 3.47 31.55
N PHE A 321 2.76 4.77 31.36
CA PHE A 321 3.03 5.70 32.44
C PHE A 321 1.97 5.54 33.54
N HIS A 322 2.42 5.36 34.78
CA HIS A 322 1.59 5.60 35.95
C HIS A 322 1.18 7.09 35.93
N LEU A 323 -0.12 7.35 35.79
CA LEU A 323 -0.75 8.59 36.22
C LEU A 323 -0.90 8.60 37.74
#